data_AF-A0A7W0VZ01-F1
#
_entry.id   AF-A0A7W0VZ01-F1
#
_cell.length_a   1.000
_cell.length_b   1.000
_cell.length_c   1.000
_cell.angle_alpha   90.00
_cell.angle_beta   90.00
_cell.angle_gamma   90.00
#
_symmetry.space_group_name_H-M   'P 1'
#
loop_
_entity.id
_entity.type
_entity.pdbx_description
1 polymer ?
#
loop_
_entity_poly.entity_id
_entity_poly.type
_entity_poly.pdbx_seq_one_letter_code
_entity_poly.pdbx_strand_id
1 'polypeptide(L)'
;MLAGKQLFAIGAAVIAAVFVASLVKSRGATDKELASQDELAKYGEEQTKRVASEKCADSIGHAVSAAADYLTSRYGDGAPEGVRELAVHRCTADQWSLEVTRCLDRVTSDNEMQRCIGQLEEHQRRALEAEMKAFALRPPKATPDAGVDADLWGDDYSIDPPEPPEPPEPPEPPDPQTGATIDIPECVEYGALIDRMSRECDQLPPQSRDALRQGYDSMKTGWSSSAGMSADIRKTMGEACKQATDALTQAGKSMCGW
;
A
#
# COMPACT_ATOMS: atom_id res chain seq x y z
N MET A 1 27.63 -47.64 -35.23
CA MET A 1 27.73 -47.13 -33.84
C MET A 1 28.98 -46.25 -33.68
N LEU A 2 29.06 -45.07 -34.32
CA LEU A 2 30.23 -44.19 -34.22
C LEU A 2 29.91 -42.69 -34.37
N ALA A 3 28.67 -42.26 -34.08
CA ALA A 3 28.22 -40.86 -34.26
C ALA A 3 27.63 -40.21 -32.98
N GLY A 4 27.99 -40.71 -31.78
CA GLY A 4 27.38 -40.26 -30.52
C GLY A 4 28.31 -39.53 -29.53
N LYS A 5 29.62 -39.46 -29.78
CA LYS A 5 30.60 -38.95 -28.79
C LYS A 5 31.13 -37.54 -29.03
N GLN A 6 30.82 -36.91 -30.17
CA GLN A 6 31.34 -35.58 -30.52
C GLN A 6 30.47 -34.42 -29.98
N LEU A 7 29.21 -34.67 -29.61
CA LEU A 7 28.28 -33.61 -29.17
C LEU A 7 28.41 -33.21 -27.68
N PHE A 8 29.03 -34.04 -26.84
CA PHE A 8 29.18 -33.73 -25.40
C PHE A 8 30.42 -32.88 -25.07
N ALA A 9 31.43 -32.81 -25.95
CA ALA A 9 32.64 -32.04 -25.70
C ALA A 9 32.49 -30.53 -25.94
N ILE A 10 31.57 -30.12 -26.83
CA ILE A 10 31.35 -28.71 -27.17
C ILE A 10 30.51 -28.00 -26.09
N GLY A 11 29.62 -28.72 -25.40
CA GLY A 11 28.79 -28.15 -24.33
C GLY A 11 29.58 -27.70 -23.09
N ALA A 12 30.64 -28.41 -22.71
CA ALA A 12 31.44 -28.08 -21.54
C ALA A 12 32.30 -26.81 -21.73
N ALA A 13 32.76 -26.54 -22.96
CA ALA A 13 33.58 -25.36 -23.25
C ALA A 13 32.76 -24.06 -23.25
N VAL A 14 31.49 -24.10 -23.68
CA VAL A 14 30.61 -22.92 -23.68
C VAL A 14 30.21 -22.52 -22.26
N ILE A 15 29.94 -23.50 -21.38
CA ILE A 15 29.59 -23.23 -19.98
C ILE A 15 30.77 -22.62 -19.21
N ALA A 16 32.00 -23.09 -19.47
CA ALA A 16 33.21 -22.52 -18.87
C ALA A 16 33.49 -21.07 -19.35
N ALA A 17 33.24 -20.77 -20.63
CA ALA A 17 33.45 -19.43 -21.18
C ALA A 17 32.45 -18.39 -20.60
N VAL A 18 31.20 -18.78 -20.36
CA VAL A 18 30.19 -17.90 -19.73
C VAL A 18 30.54 -17.62 -18.26
N PHE A 19 31.07 -18.62 -17.53
CA PHE A 19 31.47 -18.43 -16.13
C PHE A 19 32.69 -17.50 -15.99
N VAL A 20 33.67 -17.59 -16.88
CA VAL A 20 34.85 -16.71 -16.85
C VAL A 20 34.49 -15.27 -17.27
N ALA A 21 33.56 -15.08 -18.22
CA ALA A 21 33.07 -13.75 -18.59
C ALA A 21 32.31 -13.05 -17.45
N SER A 22 31.51 -13.80 -16.67
CA SER A 22 30.84 -13.27 -15.48
C SER A 22 31.82 -12.95 -14.33
N LEU A 23 32.87 -13.75 -14.15
CA LEU A 23 33.88 -13.52 -13.11
C LEU A 23 34.82 -12.33 -13.42
N VAL A 24 35.07 -12.02 -14.69
CA VAL A 24 35.86 -10.83 -15.07
C VAL A 24 35.05 -9.55 -14.95
N LYS A 25 33.72 -9.59 -15.15
CA LYS A 25 32.84 -8.42 -14.96
C LYS A 25 32.58 -8.08 -13.49
N SER A 26 32.77 -9.03 -12.56
CA SER A 26 32.59 -8.79 -11.13
C SER A 26 33.80 -8.14 -10.44
N ARG A 27 34.97 -8.02 -11.10
CA ARG A 27 36.19 -7.45 -10.48
C ARG A 27 36.34 -5.93 -10.66
N GLY A 28 35.39 -5.28 -11.33
CA GLY A 28 35.41 -3.83 -11.59
C GLY A 28 34.16 -3.09 -11.15
N ALA A 29 33.23 -3.74 -10.44
CA ALA A 29 32.10 -3.04 -9.84
C ALA A 29 32.64 -2.15 -8.71
N THR A 30 32.79 -0.86 -9.00
CA THR A 30 33.08 0.15 -7.98
C THR A 30 32.03 0.07 -6.87
N ASP A 31 32.38 0.39 -5.61
CA ASP A 31 31.46 0.28 -4.45
C ASP A 31 30.08 0.93 -4.67
N LYS A 32 29.99 1.92 -5.57
CA LYS A 32 28.73 2.54 -6.00
C LYS A 32 27.79 1.60 -6.77
N GLU A 33 28.31 0.67 -7.55
CA GLU A 33 27.50 -0.24 -8.37
C GLU A 33 26.93 -1.39 -7.53
N LEU A 34 27.69 -1.87 -6.54
CA LEU A 34 27.21 -2.80 -5.51
C LEU A 34 26.11 -2.17 -4.65
N ALA A 35 26.25 -0.90 -4.27
CA ALA A 35 25.19 -0.18 -3.56
C ALA A 35 23.89 -0.08 -4.37
N SER A 36 23.97 0.11 -5.70
CA SER A 36 22.78 0.18 -6.56
C SER A 36 22.06 -1.17 -6.73
N GLN A 37 22.79 -2.29 -6.70
CA GLN A 37 22.18 -3.61 -6.83
C GLN A 37 21.43 -4.02 -5.56
N ASP A 38 21.93 -3.64 -4.38
CA ASP A 38 21.26 -3.90 -3.11
C ASP A 38 19.97 -3.07 -2.98
N GLU A 39 19.99 -1.81 -3.44
CA GLU A 39 18.78 -0.97 -3.49
C GLU A 39 17.72 -1.52 -4.47
N LEU A 40 18.14 -2.01 -5.65
CA LEU A 40 17.23 -2.64 -6.61
C LEU A 40 16.60 -3.93 -6.06
N ALA A 41 17.38 -4.75 -5.34
CA ALA A 41 16.87 -5.95 -4.68
C ALA A 41 15.84 -5.59 -3.59
N LYS A 42 16.14 -4.58 -2.77
CA LYS A 42 15.23 -4.07 -1.74
C LYS A 42 13.93 -3.53 -2.33
N TYR A 43 14.02 -2.76 -3.42
CA TYR A 43 12.84 -2.25 -4.12
C TYR A 43 11.98 -3.39 -4.71
N GLY A 44 12.60 -4.42 -5.28
CA GLY A 44 11.90 -5.61 -5.77
C GLY A 44 11.17 -6.38 -4.66
N GLU A 45 11.78 -6.51 -3.49
CA GLU A 45 11.15 -7.14 -2.32
C GLU A 45 9.98 -6.29 -1.80
N GLU A 46 10.10 -4.96 -1.78
CA GLU A 46 9.02 -4.07 -1.34
C GLU A 46 7.82 -4.12 -2.31
N GLN A 47 8.08 -4.15 -3.62
CA GLN A 47 7.02 -4.27 -4.64
C GLN A 47 6.30 -5.62 -4.55
N THR A 48 7.03 -6.72 -4.32
CA THR A 48 6.38 -8.04 -4.15
C THR A 48 5.55 -8.09 -2.86
N LYS A 49 5.99 -7.45 -1.78
CA LYS A 49 5.19 -7.29 -0.54
C LYS A 49 3.91 -6.48 -0.77
N ARG A 50 3.98 -5.38 -1.52
CA ARG A 50 2.79 -4.57 -1.86
C ARG A 50 1.76 -5.38 -2.66
N VAL A 51 2.20 -6.03 -3.73
CA VAL A 51 1.32 -6.88 -4.57
C VAL A 51 0.74 -8.05 -3.77
N ALA A 52 1.50 -8.63 -2.85
CA ALA A 52 0.99 -9.68 -1.96
C ALA A 52 -0.08 -9.15 -0.98
N SER A 53 0.14 -7.95 -0.42
CA SER A 53 -0.82 -7.32 0.49
C SER A 53 -2.13 -6.95 -0.19
N GLU A 54 -2.09 -6.43 -1.42
CA GLU A 54 -3.30 -6.14 -2.21
C GLU A 54 -4.11 -7.42 -2.46
N LYS A 55 -3.44 -8.49 -2.91
CA LYS A 55 -4.11 -9.79 -3.13
C LYS A 55 -4.71 -10.40 -1.86
N CYS A 56 -4.06 -10.22 -0.71
CA CYS A 56 -4.60 -10.62 0.59
C CYS A 56 -5.94 -9.92 0.87
N ALA A 57 -6.00 -8.60 0.66
CA ALA A 57 -7.20 -7.80 0.92
C ALA A 57 -8.38 -8.26 0.06
N ASP A 58 -8.16 -8.46 -1.24
CA ASP A 58 -9.21 -8.86 -2.17
C ASP A 58 -9.72 -10.28 -1.89
N SER A 59 -8.80 -11.24 -1.73
CA SER A 59 -9.15 -12.66 -1.50
C SER A 59 -9.93 -12.85 -0.20
N ILE A 60 -9.54 -12.12 0.86
CA ILE A 60 -10.22 -12.16 2.15
C ILE A 60 -11.57 -11.44 2.07
N GLY A 61 -11.64 -10.31 1.37
CA GLY A 61 -12.91 -9.61 1.13
C GLY A 61 -13.93 -10.53 0.46
N HIS A 62 -13.52 -11.29 -0.56
CA HIS A 62 -14.37 -12.28 -1.21
C HIS A 62 -14.82 -13.39 -0.25
N ALA A 63 -13.89 -14.05 0.44
CA ALA A 63 -14.20 -15.15 1.36
C ALA A 63 -15.10 -14.71 2.52
N VAL A 64 -14.88 -13.53 3.08
CA VAL A 64 -15.70 -12.99 4.18
C VAL A 64 -17.09 -12.62 3.68
N SER A 65 -17.21 -12.08 2.47
CA SER A 65 -18.52 -11.81 1.87
C SER A 65 -19.32 -13.10 1.64
N ALA A 66 -18.66 -14.16 1.16
CA ALA A 66 -19.28 -15.48 0.99
C ALA A 66 -19.69 -16.14 2.32
N ALA A 67 -19.05 -15.76 3.43
CA ALA A 67 -19.35 -16.25 4.78
C ALA A 67 -20.13 -15.23 5.65
N ALA A 68 -20.66 -14.16 5.06
CA ALA A 68 -21.23 -13.03 5.81
C ALA A 68 -22.36 -13.47 6.74
N ASP A 69 -23.32 -14.25 6.25
CA ASP A 69 -24.47 -14.73 7.05
C ASP A 69 -24.03 -15.55 8.27
N TYR A 70 -23.04 -16.43 8.08
CA TYR A 70 -22.47 -17.23 9.16
C TYR A 70 -21.76 -16.35 10.19
N LEU A 71 -20.96 -15.38 9.74
CA LEU A 71 -20.24 -14.47 10.62
C LEU A 71 -21.20 -13.58 11.40
N THR A 72 -22.23 -13.04 10.76
CA THR A 72 -23.29 -12.27 11.41
C THR A 72 -24.04 -13.11 12.43
N SER A 73 -24.46 -14.33 12.07
CA SER A 73 -25.13 -15.25 13.00
C SER A 73 -24.28 -15.60 14.22
N ARG A 74 -22.95 -15.65 14.07
CA ARG A 74 -22.03 -16.09 15.12
C ARG A 74 -21.52 -14.96 16.01
N TYR A 75 -21.29 -13.78 15.43
CA TYR A 75 -20.60 -12.66 16.08
C TYR A 75 -21.44 -11.38 16.15
N GLY A 76 -22.65 -11.38 15.59
CA GLY A 76 -23.56 -10.25 15.59
C GLY A 76 -23.45 -9.35 14.36
N ASP A 77 -24.30 -8.34 14.29
CA ASP A 77 -24.35 -7.39 13.18
C ASP A 77 -23.04 -6.60 13.04
N GLY A 78 -22.62 -6.36 11.81
CA GLY A 78 -21.35 -5.68 11.50
C GLY A 78 -20.10 -6.56 11.69
N ALA A 79 -20.24 -7.79 12.15
CA ALA A 79 -19.10 -8.70 12.31
C ALA A 79 -18.30 -8.99 11.03
N PRO A 80 -18.92 -9.14 9.83
CA PRO A 80 -18.15 -9.42 8.61
C PRO A 80 -17.05 -8.38 8.34
N GLU A 81 -17.32 -7.09 8.56
CA GLU A 81 -16.33 -6.04 8.31
C GLU A 81 -15.17 -6.11 9.31
N GLY A 82 -15.46 -6.27 10.60
CA GLY A 82 -14.42 -6.41 11.62
C GLY A 82 -13.57 -7.68 11.45
N VAL A 83 -14.20 -8.79 11.03
CA VAL A 83 -13.49 -10.04 10.72
C VAL A 83 -12.63 -9.89 9.46
N ARG A 84 -13.10 -9.17 8.44
CA ARG A 84 -12.33 -8.86 7.24
C ARG A 84 -11.07 -8.07 7.60
N GLU A 85 -11.19 -6.96 8.32
CA GLU A 85 -10.03 -6.14 8.71
C GLU A 85 -8.99 -6.96 9.49
N LEU A 86 -9.44 -7.76 10.45
CA LEU A 86 -8.60 -8.64 11.26
C LEU A 86 -7.87 -9.67 10.39
N ALA A 87 -8.60 -10.35 9.50
CA ALA A 87 -8.02 -11.35 8.62
C ALA A 87 -7.02 -10.72 7.63
N VAL A 88 -7.30 -9.55 7.06
CA VAL A 88 -6.38 -8.83 6.16
C VAL A 88 -5.09 -8.47 6.90
N HIS A 89 -5.20 -7.94 8.12
CA HIS A 89 -4.04 -7.65 8.96
C HIS A 89 -3.19 -8.91 9.19
N ARG A 90 -3.80 -10.05 9.54
CA ARG A 90 -3.08 -11.32 9.72
C ARG A 90 -2.44 -11.83 8.42
N CYS A 91 -3.15 -11.75 7.29
CA CYS A 91 -2.64 -12.19 6.00
C CYS A 91 -1.37 -11.44 5.59
N THR A 92 -1.36 -10.12 5.76
CA THR A 92 -0.20 -9.28 5.46
C THR A 92 0.92 -9.48 6.48
N ALA A 93 0.61 -9.54 7.78
CA ALA A 93 1.62 -9.68 8.84
C ALA A 93 2.32 -11.06 8.81
N ASP A 94 1.56 -12.12 8.57
CA ASP A 94 2.06 -13.50 8.56
C ASP A 94 2.52 -13.98 7.18
N GLN A 95 2.38 -13.14 6.15
CA GLN A 95 2.69 -13.45 4.75
C GLN A 95 2.09 -14.79 4.31
N TRP A 96 0.76 -14.89 4.36
CA TRP A 96 0.07 -16.14 3.99
C TRP A 96 0.47 -16.61 2.59
N SER A 97 0.55 -17.93 2.43
CA SER A 97 0.99 -18.52 1.16
C SER A 97 0.05 -18.16 0.01
N LEU A 98 0.59 -18.12 -1.21
CA LEU A 98 -0.20 -17.86 -2.41
C LEU A 98 -1.29 -18.92 -2.63
N GLU A 99 -1.07 -20.14 -2.14
CA GLU A 99 -2.06 -21.22 -2.22
C GLU A 99 -3.28 -20.94 -1.35
N VAL A 100 -3.06 -20.47 -0.11
CA VAL A 100 -4.15 -20.11 0.82
C VAL A 100 -4.93 -18.92 0.28
N THR A 101 -4.25 -17.86 -0.18
CA THR A 101 -4.93 -16.68 -0.74
C THR A 101 -5.74 -17.03 -1.99
N ARG A 102 -5.19 -17.84 -2.90
CA ARG A 102 -5.93 -18.35 -4.07
C ARG A 102 -7.10 -19.29 -3.69
N CYS A 103 -6.99 -20.01 -2.57
CA CYS A 103 -8.10 -20.81 -2.04
C CYS A 103 -9.23 -19.88 -1.58
N LEU A 104 -8.91 -18.85 -0.81
CA LEU A 104 -9.87 -17.86 -0.29
C LEU A 104 -10.59 -17.08 -1.40
N ASP A 105 -9.89 -16.75 -2.48
CA ASP A 105 -10.44 -16.10 -3.68
C ASP A 105 -11.54 -16.91 -4.40
N ARG A 106 -11.66 -18.21 -4.12
CA ARG A 106 -12.65 -19.10 -4.75
C ARG A 106 -13.74 -19.59 -3.80
N VAL A 107 -13.74 -19.10 -2.57
CA VAL A 107 -14.67 -19.53 -1.53
C VAL A 107 -16.07 -19.06 -1.87
N THR A 108 -17.01 -19.99 -1.87
CA THR A 108 -18.45 -19.72 -2.08
C THR A 108 -19.30 -20.01 -0.85
N SER A 109 -18.70 -20.55 0.21
CA SER A 109 -19.40 -20.93 1.45
C SER A 109 -18.49 -20.87 2.68
N ASP A 110 -19.10 -20.80 3.85
CA ASP A 110 -18.41 -20.86 5.16
C ASP A 110 -17.53 -22.11 5.30
N ASN A 111 -18.00 -23.27 4.84
CA ASN A 111 -17.27 -24.52 4.92
C ASN A 111 -16.01 -24.52 4.04
N GLU A 112 -16.07 -23.89 2.87
CA GLU A 112 -14.89 -23.73 2.01
C GLU A 112 -13.88 -22.75 2.63
N MET A 113 -14.37 -21.66 3.23
CA MET A 113 -13.52 -20.73 3.98
C MET A 113 -12.74 -21.45 5.08
N GLN A 114 -13.41 -22.28 5.88
CA GLN A 114 -12.78 -23.06 6.95
C GLN A 114 -11.74 -24.06 6.40
N ARG A 115 -12.00 -24.69 5.26
CA ARG A 115 -11.02 -25.57 4.61
C ARG A 115 -9.77 -24.80 4.17
N CYS A 116 -9.93 -23.61 3.57
CA CYS A 116 -8.81 -22.77 3.18
C CYS A 116 -7.99 -22.29 4.39
N ILE A 117 -8.66 -21.85 5.46
CA ILE A 117 -8.00 -21.48 6.73
C ILE A 117 -7.27 -22.68 7.34
N GLY A 118 -7.79 -23.90 7.17
CA GLY A 118 -7.13 -25.13 7.59
C GLY A 118 -5.78 -25.39 6.91
N GLN A 119 -5.51 -24.79 5.75
CA GLN A 119 -4.23 -24.89 5.02
C GLN A 119 -3.15 -23.93 5.55
N LEU A 120 -3.51 -22.99 6.44
CA LEU A 120 -2.53 -22.15 7.12
C LEU A 120 -1.56 -22.98 7.95
N GLU A 121 -0.34 -22.47 8.10
CA GLU A 121 0.59 -23.06 9.05
C GLU A 121 0.03 -23.00 10.46
N GLU A 122 0.41 -23.96 11.30
CA GLU A 122 -0.09 -24.09 12.68
C GLU A 122 0.01 -22.78 13.47
N HIS A 123 1.13 -22.06 13.33
CA HIS A 123 1.38 -20.81 14.04
C HIS A 123 0.46 -19.67 13.57
N GLN A 124 0.23 -19.56 12.26
CA GLN A 124 -0.65 -18.57 11.65
C GLN A 124 -2.11 -18.83 12.03
N ARG A 125 -2.53 -20.10 11.97
CA ARG A 125 -3.89 -20.52 12.34
C ARG A 125 -4.18 -20.23 13.81
N ARG A 126 -3.28 -20.60 14.73
CA ARG A 126 -3.45 -20.31 16.16
C ARG A 126 -3.55 -18.81 16.44
N ALA A 127 -2.75 -18.00 15.75
CA ALA A 127 -2.78 -16.55 15.94
C ALA A 127 -4.08 -15.94 15.40
N LEU A 128 -4.56 -16.38 14.23
CA LEU A 128 -5.86 -16.00 13.70
C LEU A 128 -7.00 -16.41 14.64
N GLU A 129 -6.99 -17.65 15.15
CA GLU A 129 -7.98 -18.15 16.11
C GLU A 129 -7.98 -17.35 17.42
N ALA A 130 -6.80 -16.99 17.93
CA ALA A 130 -6.67 -16.16 19.14
C ALA A 130 -7.28 -14.77 18.94
N GLU A 131 -7.01 -14.13 17.81
CA GLU A 131 -7.57 -12.83 17.44
C GLU A 131 -9.09 -12.91 17.22
N MET A 132 -9.57 -13.95 16.53
CA MET A 132 -11.01 -14.20 16.35
C MET A 132 -11.73 -14.43 17.68
N LYS A 133 -11.08 -15.12 18.63
CA LYS A 133 -11.60 -15.28 19.99
C LYS A 133 -11.61 -13.95 20.75
N ALA A 134 -10.58 -13.13 20.60
CA ALA A 134 -10.53 -11.80 21.20
C ALA A 134 -11.61 -10.88 20.61
N PHE A 135 -11.84 -10.95 19.30
CA PHE A 135 -12.90 -10.24 18.60
C PHE A 135 -14.28 -10.60 19.15
N ALA A 136 -14.55 -11.89 19.37
CA ALA A 136 -15.81 -12.38 19.95
C ALA A 136 -16.09 -11.87 21.37
N LEU A 137 -15.05 -11.46 22.10
CA LEU A 137 -15.17 -10.90 23.45
C LEU A 137 -15.32 -9.36 23.44
N ARG A 138 -15.14 -8.70 22.29
CA ARG A 138 -15.33 -7.25 22.21
C ARG A 138 -16.81 -6.94 22.38
N PRO A 139 -17.16 -5.89 23.14
CA PRO A 139 -18.53 -5.42 23.16
C PRO A 139 -18.91 -5.02 21.72
N PRO A 140 -20.14 -5.35 21.27
CA PRO A 140 -20.60 -4.94 19.95
C PRO A 140 -20.42 -3.43 19.86
N LYS A 141 -19.71 -2.98 18.82
CA LYS A 141 -19.58 -1.56 18.53
C LYS A 141 -21.00 -1.11 18.24
N ALA A 142 -21.56 -0.23 19.06
CA ALA A 142 -22.84 0.38 18.75
C ALA A 142 -22.68 0.97 17.34
N THR A 143 -23.36 0.38 16.37
CA THR A 143 -23.52 1.04 15.08
C THR A 143 -24.13 2.39 15.44
N PRO A 144 -23.52 3.53 15.05
CA PRO A 144 -24.15 4.82 15.21
C PRO A 144 -25.53 4.64 14.63
N ASP A 145 -26.54 4.70 15.50
CA ASP A 145 -27.91 4.34 15.18
C ASP A 145 -28.24 5.06 13.88
N ALA A 146 -28.50 4.31 12.82
CA ALA A 146 -28.88 4.89 11.53
C ALA A 146 -30.30 5.48 11.61
N GLY A 147 -30.68 6.02 12.77
CA GLY A 147 -31.82 6.90 13.01
C GLY A 147 -31.67 8.25 12.31
N VAL A 148 -31.11 8.24 11.10
CA VAL A 148 -31.37 9.26 10.09
C VAL A 148 -32.64 8.81 9.38
N ASP A 149 -33.77 9.19 9.96
CA ASP A 149 -35.07 9.43 9.32
C ASP A 149 -35.29 8.75 7.95
N ALA A 150 -35.53 7.44 7.94
CA ALA A 150 -36.00 6.72 6.74
C ALA A 150 -37.45 7.06 6.35
N ASP A 151 -38.12 7.96 7.08
CA ASP A 151 -39.52 8.37 6.85
C ASP A 151 -39.68 9.63 5.98
N LEU A 152 -38.62 10.13 5.33
CA LEU A 152 -38.68 11.33 4.47
C LEU A 152 -38.70 11.06 2.96
N TRP A 153 -38.92 9.82 2.50
CA TRP A 153 -39.09 9.50 1.07
C TRP A 153 -40.47 8.92 0.75
N GLY A 154 -41.51 9.65 1.17
CA GLY A 154 -42.88 9.42 0.69
C GLY A 154 -42.99 9.78 -0.79
N ASP A 155 -43.07 8.75 -1.64
CA ASP A 155 -44.06 8.59 -2.70
C ASP A 155 -44.44 9.81 -3.58
N ASP A 156 -43.48 10.44 -4.28
CA ASP A 156 -43.79 11.19 -5.52
C ASP A 156 -42.57 11.35 -6.45
N TYR A 157 -42.03 10.25 -6.96
CA TYR A 157 -41.09 10.28 -8.09
C TYR A 157 -41.70 9.59 -9.31
N SER A 158 -42.39 10.37 -10.12
CA SER A 158 -42.52 10.07 -11.56
C SER A 158 -41.11 10.13 -12.17
N ILE A 159 -40.61 8.98 -12.63
CA ILE A 159 -39.28 8.85 -13.22
C ILE A 159 -39.30 9.46 -14.63
N ASP A 160 -38.84 10.70 -14.73
CA ASP A 160 -38.36 11.27 -15.99
C ASP A 160 -37.05 10.56 -16.41
N PRO A 161 -36.78 10.41 -17.73
CA PRO A 161 -35.55 9.79 -18.22
C PRO A 161 -34.31 10.51 -17.65
N PRO A 162 -33.30 9.79 -17.15
CA PRO A 162 -32.18 10.42 -16.46
C PRO A 162 -31.41 11.34 -17.40
N GLU A 163 -31.39 12.62 -17.04
CA GLU A 163 -30.48 13.61 -17.60
C GLU A 163 -29.03 13.14 -17.36
N PRO A 164 -28.10 13.30 -18.33
CA PRO A 164 -26.70 12.91 -18.17
C PRO A 164 -26.14 13.50 -16.86
N PRO A 165 -25.42 12.71 -16.05
CA PRO A 165 -24.93 13.21 -14.77
C PRO A 165 -24.05 14.43 -15.01
N GLU A 166 -24.46 15.56 -14.41
CA GLU A 166 -23.65 16.76 -14.39
C GLU A 166 -22.27 16.40 -13.79
N PRO A 167 -21.16 16.92 -14.36
CA PRO A 167 -19.84 16.72 -13.80
C PRO A 167 -19.87 17.10 -12.32
N PRO A 168 -19.31 16.27 -11.41
CA PRO A 168 -19.32 16.58 -9.99
C PRO A 168 -18.75 17.98 -9.77
N GLU A 169 -19.49 18.81 -9.05
CA GLU A 169 -19.01 20.14 -8.65
C GLU A 169 -17.64 19.98 -7.98
N PRO A 170 -16.64 20.81 -8.37
CA PRO A 170 -15.35 20.83 -7.71
C PRO A 170 -15.55 20.94 -6.20
N PRO A 171 -14.89 20.11 -5.37
CA PRO A 171 -15.07 20.17 -3.93
C PRO A 171 -14.82 21.59 -3.43
N GLU A 172 -15.73 22.08 -2.59
CA GLU A 172 -15.59 23.39 -1.97
C GLU A 172 -14.20 23.48 -1.31
N PRO A 173 -13.45 24.57 -1.56
CA PRO A 173 -12.13 24.74 -0.98
C PRO A 173 -12.25 24.74 0.55
N PRO A 174 -11.44 23.95 1.27
CA PRO A 174 -11.50 23.92 2.72
C PRO A 174 -11.22 25.31 3.29
N ASP A 175 -11.94 25.65 4.37
CA ASP A 175 -11.76 26.91 5.10
C ASP A 175 -10.27 27.19 5.38
N PRO A 176 -9.81 28.45 5.26
CA PRO A 176 -8.43 28.82 5.51
C PRO A 176 -8.09 28.58 6.98
N GLN A 177 -7.51 27.41 7.27
CA GLN A 177 -6.93 27.11 8.57
C GLN A 177 -5.81 28.11 8.81
N THR A 178 -5.95 28.95 9.84
CA THR A 178 -4.92 29.87 10.31
C THR A 178 -3.67 29.08 10.67
N GLY A 179 -2.72 29.06 9.72
CA GLY A 179 -1.58 28.16 9.72
C GLY A 179 -0.64 28.40 10.89
N ALA A 180 -0.50 27.39 11.76
CA ALA A 180 0.69 27.29 12.57
C ALA A 180 1.87 27.05 11.62
N THR A 181 2.80 28.00 11.59
CA THR A 181 4.01 27.91 10.79
C THR A 181 4.92 26.83 11.35
N ILE A 182 5.33 25.90 10.50
CA ILE A 182 6.35 24.90 10.83
C ILE A 182 7.67 25.65 11.04
N ASP A 183 8.21 25.61 12.25
CA ASP A 183 9.47 26.30 12.60
C ASP A 183 10.69 25.37 12.49
N ILE A 184 10.68 24.48 11.48
CA ILE A 184 11.81 23.59 11.12
C ILE A 184 12.34 24.08 9.77
N PRO A 185 13.47 24.80 9.73
CA PRO A 185 13.98 25.44 8.51
C PRO A 185 14.11 24.48 7.31
N GLU A 186 14.56 23.25 7.53
CA GLU A 186 14.74 22.23 6.49
C GLU A 186 13.41 21.84 5.83
N CYS A 187 12.29 21.88 6.57
CA CYS A 187 10.96 21.56 6.03
C CYS A 187 10.34 22.75 5.28
N VAL A 188 10.79 23.98 5.55
CA VAL A 188 10.42 25.17 4.78
C VAL A 188 11.06 25.10 3.39
N GLU A 189 12.33 24.72 3.30
CA GLU A 189 13.02 24.51 2.01
C GLU A 189 12.35 23.40 1.19
N TYR A 190 11.97 22.29 1.84
CA TYR A 190 11.25 21.20 1.19
C TYR A 190 9.93 21.67 0.54
N GLY A 191 9.13 22.47 1.25
CA GLY A 191 7.90 23.05 0.72
C GLY A 191 8.14 23.98 -0.47
N ALA A 192 9.14 24.86 -0.38
CA ALA A 192 9.51 25.74 -1.49
C ALA A 192 9.92 24.95 -2.75
N LEU A 193 10.57 23.80 -2.57
CA LEU A 193 11.00 22.95 -3.68
C LEU A 193 9.82 22.19 -4.31
N ILE A 194 8.86 21.71 -3.53
CA ILE A 194 7.59 21.15 -4.05
C ILE A 194 6.83 22.20 -4.85
N ASP A 195 6.73 23.42 -4.32
CA ASP A 195 6.08 24.53 -5.01
C ASP A 195 6.79 24.90 -6.32
N ARG A 196 8.12 24.89 -6.32
CA ARG A 196 8.92 25.11 -7.53
C ARG A 196 8.68 23.99 -8.54
N MET A 197 8.77 22.74 -8.12
CA MET A 197 8.59 21.58 -8.99
C MET A 197 7.17 21.54 -9.58
N SER A 198 6.16 21.88 -8.79
CA SER A 198 4.76 21.90 -9.23
C SER A 198 4.43 23.08 -10.16
N ARG A 199 5.28 24.11 -10.25
CA ARG A 199 5.05 25.28 -11.10
C ARG A 199 5.96 25.32 -12.33
N GLU A 200 7.22 24.94 -12.16
CA GLU A 200 8.26 25.10 -13.19
C GLU A 200 8.56 23.79 -13.94
N CYS A 201 8.15 22.63 -13.43
CA CYS A 201 8.40 21.36 -14.10
C CYS A 201 7.28 20.98 -15.07
N ASP A 202 7.48 21.24 -16.36
CA ASP A 202 6.53 20.87 -17.42
C ASP A 202 6.48 19.36 -17.70
N GLN A 203 7.53 18.62 -17.33
CA GLN A 203 7.58 17.16 -17.47
C GLN A 203 6.68 16.44 -16.46
N LEU A 204 6.23 17.12 -15.40
CA LEU A 204 5.29 16.54 -14.44
C LEU A 204 3.85 16.76 -14.93
N PRO A 205 3.07 15.68 -15.12
CA PRO A 205 1.65 15.81 -15.46
C PRO A 205 0.90 16.64 -14.41
N PRO A 206 -0.16 17.40 -14.80
CA PRO A 206 -0.94 18.22 -13.87
C PRO A 206 -1.39 17.47 -12.62
N GLN A 207 -1.91 16.26 -12.80
CA GLN A 207 -2.35 15.39 -11.70
C GLN A 207 -1.23 15.08 -10.69
N SER A 208 0.01 14.87 -11.17
CA SER A 208 1.16 14.61 -10.30
C SER A 208 1.60 15.86 -9.53
N ARG A 209 1.52 17.04 -10.15
CA ARG A 209 1.82 18.32 -9.49
C ARG A 209 0.82 18.63 -8.38
N ASP A 210 -0.46 18.37 -8.63
CA ASP A 210 -1.51 18.55 -7.64
C ASP A 210 -1.40 17.53 -6.50
N ALA A 211 -1.09 16.27 -6.82
CA ALA A 211 -0.84 15.24 -5.80
C ALA A 211 0.35 15.59 -4.90
N LEU A 212 1.43 16.16 -5.46
CA LEU A 212 2.59 16.62 -4.68
C LEU A 212 2.21 17.75 -3.71
N ARG A 213 1.42 18.73 -4.17
CA ARG A 213 0.92 19.81 -3.29
C ARG A 213 0.02 19.28 -2.19
N GLN A 214 -0.97 18.47 -2.53
CA GLN A 214 -1.89 17.87 -1.57
C GLN A 214 -1.17 17.02 -0.52
N GLY A 215 -0.18 16.22 -0.95
CA GLY A 215 0.65 15.42 -0.04
C GLY A 215 1.43 16.31 0.93
N TYR A 216 2.01 17.40 0.46
CA TYR A 216 2.72 18.36 1.31
C TYR A 216 1.79 19.06 2.30
N ASP A 217 0.61 19.50 1.86
CA ASP A 217 -0.38 20.16 2.73
C ASP A 217 -0.90 19.22 3.82
N SER A 218 -1.12 17.94 3.49
CA SER A 218 -1.47 16.91 4.47
C SER A 218 -0.35 16.71 5.50
N MET A 219 0.92 16.68 5.06
CA MET A 219 2.07 16.57 5.97
C MET A 219 2.20 17.81 6.87
N LYS A 220 2.08 19.00 6.29
CA LYS A 220 2.10 20.29 7.00
C LYS A 220 1.01 20.36 8.06
N THR A 221 -0.18 19.86 7.78
CA THR A 221 -1.27 19.75 8.76
C THR A 221 -0.85 18.88 9.95
N GLY A 222 -0.26 17.70 9.70
CA GLY A 222 0.28 16.84 10.76
C GLY A 222 1.41 17.50 11.57
N TRP A 223 2.22 18.36 10.94
CA TRP A 223 3.27 19.11 11.61
C TRP A 223 2.75 20.34 12.34
N SER A 224 1.62 20.93 11.96
CA SER A 224 1.05 22.08 12.67
C SER A 224 0.66 21.71 14.11
N SER A 225 0.27 20.45 14.34
CA SER A 225 0.08 19.84 15.67
C SER A 225 1.38 19.52 16.43
N SER A 226 2.56 19.78 15.84
CA SER A 226 3.87 19.42 16.41
C SER A 226 4.45 20.40 17.43
N ALA A 227 3.74 21.48 17.79
CA ALA A 227 4.22 22.45 18.78
C ALA A 227 4.62 21.80 20.12
N GLY A 228 4.09 20.61 20.44
CA GLY A 228 4.45 19.80 21.61
C GLY A 228 5.50 18.70 21.37
N MET A 229 6.10 18.58 20.17
CA MET A 229 7.09 17.53 19.89
C MET A 229 8.42 17.78 20.61
N SER A 230 9.06 16.70 21.05
CA SER A 230 10.38 16.76 21.66
C SER A 230 11.45 17.23 20.66
N ALA A 231 12.58 17.72 21.19
CA ALA A 231 13.70 18.15 20.36
C ALA A 231 14.24 17.02 19.45
N ASP A 232 14.26 15.78 19.95
CA ASP A 232 14.69 14.62 19.18
C ASP A 232 13.76 14.34 17.99
N ILE A 233 12.44 14.42 18.19
CA ILE A 233 11.46 14.24 17.11
C ILE A 233 11.63 15.34 16.06
N ARG A 234 11.77 16.60 16.47
CA ARG A 234 12.01 17.71 15.53
C ARG A 234 13.29 17.53 14.74
N LYS A 235 14.36 17.03 15.37
CA LYS A 235 15.62 16.72 14.68
C LYS A 235 15.43 15.63 13.64
N THR A 236 14.76 14.52 13.98
CA THR A 236 14.46 13.44 13.04
C THR A 236 13.60 13.94 11.86
N MET A 237 12.63 14.82 12.11
CA MET A 237 11.83 15.44 11.06
C MET A 237 12.67 16.36 10.16
N GLY A 238 13.55 17.17 10.73
CA GLY A 238 14.47 18.02 9.95
C GLY A 238 15.39 17.19 9.04
N GLU A 239 15.94 16.08 9.55
CA GLU A 239 16.73 15.13 8.75
C GLU A 239 15.91 14.50 7.62
N ALA A 240 14.66 14.14 7.87
CA ALA A 240 13.75 13.62 6.86
C ALA A 240 13.42 14.66 5.77
N CYS A 241 13.10 15.89 6.16
CA CYS A 241 12.85 17.00 5.24
C CYS A 241 14.08 17.29 4.37
N LYS A 242 15.29 17.26 4.96
CA LYS A 242 16.54 17.41 4.21
C LYS A 242 16.74 16.32 3.16
N GLN A 243 16.57 15.05 3.53
CA GLN A 243 16.68 13.93 2.59
C GLN A 243 15.65 14.06 1.45
N ALA A 244 14.44 14.49 1.76
CA ALA A 244 13.40 14.71 0.77
C ALA A 244 13.75 15.90 -0.17
N THR A 245 14.30 16.98 0.35
CA THR A 245 14.81 18.12 -0.44
C THR A 245 15.94 17.71 -1.38
N ASP A 246 16.89 16.89 -0.91
CA ASP A 246 17.99 16.39 -1.72
C ASP A 246 17.47 15.51 -2.88
N ALA A 247 16.52 14.62 -2.59
CA ALA A 247 15.87 13.77 -3.59
C ALA A 247 15.09 14.58 -4.64
N LEU A 248 14.29 15.57 -4.19
CA LEU A 248 13.56 16.46 -5.10
C LEU A 248 14.51 17.34 -5.93
N THR A 249 15.64 17.75 -5.38
CA THR A 249 16.64 18.52 -6.12
C THR A 249 17.27 17.66 -7.22
N GLN A 250 17.57 16.40 -6.92
CA GLN A 250 18.07 15.46 -7.92
C GLN A 250 17.03 15.16 -9.01
N ALA A 251 15.76 14.99 -8.62
CA ALA A 251 14.65 14.83 -9.57
C ALA A 251 14.44 16.08 -10.43
N GLY A 252 14.53 17.27 -9.83
CA GLY A 252 14.48 18.55 -10.54
C GLY A 252 15.56 18.66 -11.61
N LYS A 253 16.79 18.28 -11.28
CA LYS A 253 17.91 18.26 -12.24
C LYS A 253 17.69 17.31 -13.40
N SER A 254 17.15 16.12 -13.13
CA SER A 254 16.98 15.09 -14.16
C SER A 254 15.74 15.29 -15.04
N MET A 255 14.64 15.77 -14.44
CA MET A 255 13.34 15.90 -15.13
C MET A 255 13.05 17.32 -15.59
N CYS A 256 13.41 18.32 -14.79
CA CYS A 256 12.96 19.69 -14.97
C CYS A 256 14.07 20.64 -15.46
N GLY A 257 15.33 20.18 -15.46
CA GLY A 257 16.47 20.90 -16.05
C GLY A 257 17.05 22.04 -15.21
N TRP A 258 16.84 22.03 -13.88
CA TRP A 258 17.39 23.02 -12.94
C TRP A 258 18.12 22.40 -11.77
#